data_AF-A0A522IMX6-F1
#
_entry.id   AF-A0A522IMX6-F1
#
_cell.length_a   1.000
_cell.length_b   1.000
_cell.length_c   1.000
_cell.angle_alpha   90.00
_cell.angle_beta   90.00
_cell.angle_gamma   90.00
#
_symmetry.space_group_name_H-M   'P 1'
#
loop_
_entity.id
_entity.type
_entity.pdbx_description
1 polymer ?
#
loop_
_entity_poly.entity_id
_entity_poly.type
_entity_poly.pdbx_seq_one_letter_code
_entity_poly.pdbx_strand_id
1 'polypeptide(L)'
;MAVIPRRWHRSVITWLDRCFADVDADRERALRVALAWQAYEQALGGLHPTRAPPAAPDAGKAQRLIAKYRVQAHYLARRCFLGEAAVLRAASALHGMPVALVRGTQDWVCRPCNAWRVQRTCAGSRLAWATRAGHDPTHPATSRLLRSATEAFAATHDFSRWATVANAAAS
;
A
#
# COMPACT_ATOMS: atom_id res chain seq x y z
N MET A 1 -1.05 -9.17 -17.53
CA MET A 1 -0.57 -8.02 -18.36
C MET A 1 -1.10 -7.99 -19.80
N ALA A 2 -1.81 -9.01 -20.31
CA ALA A 2 -2.37 -9.00 -21.66
C ALA A 2 -3.47 -7.93 -21.90
N VAL A 3 -4.09 -7.41 -20.84
CA VAL A 3 -5.21 -6.45 -20.90
C VAL A 3 -4.76 -4.98 -21.07
N ILE A 4 -3.51 -4.64 -20.70
CA ILE A 4 -2.99 -3.26 -20.79
C ILE A 4 -2.19 -3.12 -22.09
N PRO A 5 -2.58 -2.23 -23.02
CA PRO A 5 -1.82 -2.01 -24.25
C PRO A 5 -0.40 -1.52 -23.96
N ARG A 6 0.60 -2.04 -24.70
CA ARG A 6 2.03 -1.76 -24.48
C ARG A 6 2.38 -0.28 -24.36
N ARG A 7 1.73 0.59 -25.16
CA ARG A 7 1.94 2.05 -25.13
C ARG A 7 1.65 2.69 -23.77
N TRP A 8 0.85 2.04 -22.92
CA TRP A 8 0.47 2.52 -21.59
C TRP A 8 1.31 1.93 -20.46
N HIS A 9 2.30 1.08 -20.73
CA HIS A 9 3.07 0.43 -19.65
C HIS A 9 3.83 1.43 -18.76
N ARG A 10 4.21 2.60 -19.29
CA ARG A 10 4.84 3.69 -18.52
C ARG A 10 3.85 4.69 -17.89
N SER A 11 2.57 4.55 -18.19
CA SER A 11 1.49 5.47 -17.77
C SER A 11 0.22 4.68 -17.40
N VAL A 12 0.41 3.51 -16.80
CA VAL A 12 -0.67 2.54 -16.55
C VAL A 12 -1.79 3.13 -15.70
N ILE A 13 -1.45 3.96 -14.72
CA ILE A 13 -2.41 4.61 -13.83
C ILE A 13 -3.31 5.58 -14.61
N THR A 14 -2.74 6.37 -15.52
CA THR A 14 -3.51 7.27 -16.40
C THR A 14 -4.44 6.49 -17.32
N TRP A 15 -3.99 5.33 -17.81
CA TRP A 15 -4.84 4.45 -18.61
C TRP A 15 -5.98 3.85 -17.80
N LEU A 16 -5.71 3.38 -16.58
CA LEU A 16 -6.73 2.85 -15.67
C LEU A 16 -7.79 3.91 -15.35
N ASP A 17 -7.39 5.15 -15.04
CA ASP A 17 -8.32 6.26 -14.78
C ASP A 17 -9.25 6.49 -15.97
N ARG A 18 -8.72 6.50 -17.20
CA ARG A 18 -9.53 6.62 -18.42
C ARG A 18 -10.46 5.42 -18.61
N CYS A 19 -10.00 4.20 -18.33
CA CYS A 19 -10.82 3.00 -18.43
C CYS A 19 -11.97 2.98 -17.41
N PHE A 20 -11.78 3.57 -16.23
CA PHE A 20 -12.81 3.62 -15.19
C PHE A 20 -13.61 4.94 -15.18
N ALA A 21 -13.32 5.88 -16.08
CA ALA A 21 -14.08 7.13 -16.21
C ALA A 21 -15.48 6.88 -16.78
N ASP A 22 -15.62 5.91 -17.68
CA ASP A 22 -16.88 5.56 -18.34
C ASP A 22 -17.20 4.07 -18.16
N VAL A 23 -17.52 3.70 -16.92
CA VAL A 23 -17.85 2.31 -16.55
C VAL A 23 -19.17 1.85 -17.17
N ASP A 24 -20.12 2.76 -17.33
CA ASP A 24 -21.48 2.43 -17.77
C ASP A 24 -21.53 2.13 -19.27
N ALA A 25 -20.62 2.71 -20.07
CA ALA A 25 -20.48 2.36 -21.48
C ALA A 25 -19.96 0.94 -21.75
N ASP A 26 -19.12 0.37 -20.86
CA ASP A 26 -18.55 -0.98 -21.03
C ASP A 26 -18.16 -1.62 -19.69
N ARG A 27 -19.18 -2.11 -18.97
CA ARG A 27 -19.02 -2.71 -17.64
C ARG A 27 -18.20 -4.00 -17.66
N GLU A 28 -18.30 -4.79 -18.72
CA GLU A 28 -17.52 -6.02 -18.85
C GLU A 28 -16.03 -5.73 -18.99
N ARG A 29 -15.67 -4.74 -19.80
CA ARG A 29 -14.29 -4.28 -19.89
C ARG A 29 -13.81 -3.73 -18.56
N ALA A 30 -14.60 -2.91 -17.87
CA ALA A 30 -14.25 -2.40 -16.55
C ALA A 30 -13.96 -3.55 -15.57
N LEU A 31 -14.77 -4.62 -15.58
CA LEU A 31 -14.52 -5.80 -14.76
C LEU A 31 -13.24 -6.54 -15.15
N ARG A 32 -13.00 -6.78 -16.45
CA ARG A 32 -11.78 -7.44 -16.93
C ARG A 32 -10.52 -6.67 -16.52
N VAL A 33 -10.56 -5.34 -16.63
CA VAL A 33 -9.46 -4.45 -16.22
C VAL A 33 -9.27 -4.49 -14.71
N ALA A 34 -10.36 -4.41 -13.94
CA ALA A 34 -10.33 -4.48 -12.48
C ALA A 34 -9.71 -5.78 -11.96
N LEU A 35 -10.11 -6.93 -12.52
CA LEU A 35 -9.54 -8.24 -12.18
C LEU A 35 -8.05 -8.34 -12.54
N ALA A 36 -7.67 -7.83 -13.72
CA ALA A 36 -6.26 -7.84 -14.16
C ALA A 36 -5.38 -6.95 -13.26
N TRP A 37 -5.90 -5.80 -12.83
CA TRP A 37 -5.19 -4.90 -11.92
C TRP A 37 -5.11 -5.47 -10.51
N GLN A 38 -6.18 -6.11 -10.00
CA GLN A 38 -6.17 -6.84 -8.74
C GLN A 38 -5.08 -7.92 -8.71
N ALA A 39 -5.01 -8.74 -9.76
CA ALA A 39 -4.00 -9.79 -9.86
C ALA A 39 -2.58 -9.22 -9.87
N TYR A 40 -2.37 -8.05 -10.51
CA TYR A 40 -1.08 -7.36 -10.48
C TYR A 40 -0.72 -6.87 -9.07
N GLU A 41 -1.63 -6.20 -8.37
CA GLU A 41 -1.40 -5.74 -6.99
C GLU A 41 -1.12 -6.90 -6.03
N GLN A 42 -1.88 -7.99 -6.16
CA GLN A 42 -1.67 -9.20 -5.36
C GLN A 42 -0.28 -9.79 -5.59
N ALA A 43 0.16 -9.87 -6.84
CA ALA A 43 1.51 -10.34 -7.18
C ALA A 43 2.60 -9.44 -6.57
N LEU A 44 2.42 -8.12 -6.55
CA LEU A 44 3.33 -7.20 -5.85
C LEU A 44 3.32 -7.40 -4.33
N GLY A 45 2.18 -7.80 -3.77
CA GLY A 45 2.01 -8.11 -2.35
C GLY A 45 2.58 -9.47 -1.93
N GLY A 46 3.15 -10.25 -2.85
CA GLY A 46 3.65 -11.61 -2.58
C GLY A 46 2.56 -12.69 -2.59
N LEU A 47 1.31 -12.32 -2.92
CA LEU A 47 0.24 -13.27 -3.17
C LEU A 47 0.33 -13.72 -4.62
N HIS A 48 1.01 -14.85 -4.84
CA HIS A 48 1.02 -15.47 -6.16
C HIS A 48 -0.38 -16.03 -6.46
N PRO A 49 -0.90 -15.83 -7.68
CA PRO A 49 -2.16 -16.46 -8.07
C PRO A 49 -2.06 -17.96 -7.86
N THR A 50 -3.06 -18.54 -7.21
CA THR A 50 -3.22 -19.99 -7.17
C THR A 50 -3.37 -20.49 -8.61
N ARG A 51 -2.92 -21.73 -8.87
CA ARG A 51 -2.93 -22.33 -10.22
C ARG A 51 -4.33 -22.44 -10.82
N ALA A 52 -5.37 -22.39 -9.97
CA ALA A 52 -6.77 -22.38 -10.38
C ALA A 52 -7.27 -20.92 -10.55
N PRO A 53 -7.96 -20.60 -11.65
CA PRO A 53 -8.60 -19.29 -11.79
C PRO A 53 -9.64 -19.10 -10.67
N PRO A 54 -9.68 -17.92 -10.02
CA PRO A 54 -10.72 -17.64 -9.03
C PRO A 54 -12.10 -17.74 -9.70
N ALA A 55 -13.10 -18.21 -8.94
CA ALA A 55 -14.48 -18.22 -9.41
C ALA A 55 -14.89 -16.81 -9.86
N ALA A 56 -15.69 -16.72 -10.92
CA ALA A 56 -16.21 -15.44 -11.39
C ALA A 56 -16.93 -14.72 -10.23
N PRO A 57 -16.63 -13.44 -10.00
CA PRO A 57 -17.27 -12.70 -8.92
C PRO A 57 -18.78 -12.58 -9.21
N ASP A 58 -19.60 -12.71 -8.17
CA ASP A 58 -21.00 -12.31 -8.23
C ASP A 58 -21.14 -10.81 -8.56
N ALA A 59 -22.32 -10.39 -9.00
CA ALA A 59 -22.57 -9.02 -9.45
C ALA A 59 -22.19 -7.97 -8.39
N GLY A 60 -22.42 -8.26 -7.11
CA GLY A 60 -22.08 -7.37 -6.01
C GLY A 60 -20.57 -7.25 -5.80
N LYS A 61 -19.82 -8.36 -5.85
CA LYS A 61 -18.36 -8.37 -5.79
C LYS A 61 -17.75 -7.66 -6.99
N ALA A 62 -18.27 -7.89 -8.19
CA ALA A 62 -17.83 -7.23 -9.40
C ALA A 62 -18.01 -5.70 -9.29
N GLN A 63 -19.18 -5.24 -8.83
CA GLN A 63 -19.44 -3.82 -8.63
C GLN A 63 -18.50 -3.18 -7.60
N ARG A 64 -18.28 -3.83 -6.45
CA ARG A 64 -17.35 -3.34 -5.42
C ARG A 64 -15.91 -3.28 -5.94
N LEU A 65 -15.49 -4.26 -6.72
CA LEU A 65 -14.14 -4.31 -7.28
C LEU A 65 -13.91 -3.17 -8.28
N ILE A 66 -14.86 -2.95 -9.20
CA ILE A 66 -14.79 -1.83 -10.15
C ILE A 66 -14.79 -0.50 -9.39
N ALA A 67 -15.67 -0.33 -8.40
CA ALA A 67 -15.75 0.91 -7.61
C ALA A 67 -14.43 1.20 -6.86
N LYS A 68 -13.83 0.19 -6.22
CA LYS A 68 -12.52 0.30 -5.57
C LYS A 68 -11.47 0.86 -6.54
N TYR A 69 -11.36 0.27 -7.72
CA TYR A 69 -10.30 0.63 -8.66
C TYR A 69 -10.57 1.90 -9.44
N ARG A 70 -11.83 2.28 -9.64
CA ARG A 70 -12.21 3.60 -10.12
C ARG A 70 -11.69 4.69 -9.19
N VAL A 71 -11.97 4.57 -7.88
CA VAL A 71 -11.49 5.54 -6.88
C VAL A 71 -9.96 5.54 -6.83
N GLN A 72 -9.34 4.37 -6.74
CA GLN A 72 -7.88 4.28 -6.66
C GLN A 72 -7.19 4.91 -7.87
N ALA A 73 -7.61 4.56 -9.10
CA ALA A 73 -7.01 5.09 -10.32
C ALA A 73 -7.22 6.60 -10.43
N HIS A 74 -8.40 7.10 -10.06
CA HIS A 74 -8.72 8.52 -10.08
C HIS A 74 -7.76 9.36 -9.23
N TYR A 75 -7.53 8.94 -7.99
CA TYR A 75 -6.60 9.63 -7.09
C TYR A 75 -5.16 9.46 -7.56
N LEU A 76 -4.71 8.24 -7.86
CA LEU A 76 -3.32 8.00 -8.26
C LEU A 76 -2.94 8.75 -9.55
N ALA A 77 -3.84 8.85 -10.54
CA ALA A 77 -3.61 9.59 -11.79
C ALA A 77 -3.40 11.09 -11.56
N ARG A 78 -3.92 11.61 -10.44
CA ARG A 78 -3.80 13.02 -10.03
C ARG A 78 -2.79 13.20 -8.89
N ARG A 79 -1.93 12.19 -8.66
CA ARG A 79 -0.97 12.16 -7.53
C ARG A 79 -1.66 12.38 -6.19
N CYS A 80 -2.85 11.82 -6.01
CA CYS A 80 -3.72 12.02 -4.85
C CYS A 80 -4.02 13.50 -4.55
N PHE A 81 -3.90 14.39 -5.54
CA PHE A 81 -3.98 15.85 -5.36
C PHE A 81 -2.91 16.41 -4.41
N LEU A 82 -1.88 15.60 -4.11
CA LEU A 82 -0.81 15.90 -3.19
C LEU A 82 0.54 15.72 -3.89
N GLY A 83 1.39 16.74 -3.82
CA GLY A 83 2.77 16.62 -4.25
C GLY A 83 3.59 15.83 -3.22
N GLU A 84 4.61 15.11 -3.68
CA GLU A 84 5.58 14.46 -2.78
C GLU A 84 6.19 15.47 -1.79
N ALA A 85 6.55 16.67 -2.27
CA ALA A 85 7.05 17.74 -1.42
C ALA A 85 6.02 18.22 -0.38
N ALA A 86 4.72 18.23 -0.72
CA ALA A 86 3.67 18.60 0.22
C ALA A 86 3.51 17.54 1.32
N VAL A 87 3.53 16.25 0.95
CA VAL A 87 3.47 15.14 1.92
C VAL A 87 4.66 15.17 2.87
N LEU A 88 5.87 15.38 2.36
CA LEU A 88 7.08 15.44 3.20
C LEU A 88 7.07 16.67 4.12
N ARG A 89 6.59 17.83 3.65
CA ARG A 89 6.39 19.00 4.53
C ARG A 89 5.39 18.71 5.64
N ALA A 90 4.26 18.07 5.32
CA ALA A 90 3.29 17.66 6.33
C ALA A 90 3.89 16.67 7.35
N ALA A 91 4.72 15.73 6.90
CA ALA A 91 5.44 14.82 7.79
C ALA A 91 6.45 15.56 8.69
N SER A 92 7.14 16.58 8.18
CA SER A 92 8.05 17.42 8.98
C SER A 92 7.32 18.18 10.08
N ALA A 93 6.10 18.66 9.78
CA ALA A 93 5.26 19.38 10.73
C ALA A 93 4.79 18.52 11.93
N LEU A 94 4.97 17.19 11.89
CA LEU A 94 4.73 16.28 13.02
C LEU A 94 5.87 16.28 14.05
N HIS A 95 6.90 17.12 13.88
CA HIS A 95 7.97 17.28 14.87
C HIS A 95 7.39 17.54 16.28
N GLY A 96 7.95 16.84 17.27
CA GLY A 96 7.49 16.91 18.66
C GLY A 96 6.33 15.95 18.98
N MET A 97 5.66 15.37 17.98
CA MET A 97 4.68 14.31 18.19
C MET A 97 5.37 12.94 18.23
N PRO A 98 4.92 12.00 19.09
CA PRO A 98 5.35 10.61 19.01
C PRO A 98 4.86 9.99 17.70
N VAL A 99 5.80 9.57 16.84
CA VAL A 99 5.49 8.94 15.55
C VAL A 99 6.23 7.61 15.41
N ALA A 100 5.47 6.54 15.22
CA ALA A 100 5.97 5.22 14.86
C ALA A 100 5.63 4.90 13.40
N LEU A 101 6.61 4.36 12.68
CA LEU A 101 6.50 3.90 11.30
C LEU A 101 6.80 2.39 11.29
N VAL A 102 5.93 1.58 10.71
CA VAL A 102 6.17 0.14 10.50
C VAL A 102 6.24 -0.12 9.01
N ARG A 103 7.31 -0.77 8.54
CA ARG A 103 7.50 -1.00 7.11
C ARG A 103 7.99 -2.40 6.74
N GLY A 104 7.24 -3.06 5.86
CA GLY A 104 7.67 -4.30 5.21
C GLY A 104 8.87 -4.09 4.29
N THR A 105 9.87 -4.95 4.44
CA THR A 105 11.11 -4.90 3.63
C THR A 105 10.92 -5.37 2.18
N GLN A 106 9.82 -6.08 1.89
CA GLN A 106 9.49 -6.63 0.57
C GLN A 106 8.20 -6.03 -0.01
N ASP A 107 7.78 -4.86 0.44
CA ASP A 107 6.61 -4.21 -0.14
C ASP A 107 6.94 -3.52 -1.47
N TRP A 108 6.44 -4.12 -2.55
CA TRP A 108 6.61 -3.60 -3.90
C TRP A 108 5.51 -2.61 -4.32
N VAL A 109 4.42 -2.51 -3.56
CA VAL A 109 3.34 -1.52 -3.74
C VAL A 109 3.82 -0.16 -3.24
N CYS A 110 4.28 -0.11 -1.98
CA CYS A 110 4.81 1.09 -1.32
C CYS A 110 6.28 0.88 -0.99
N ARG A 111 7.17 1.30 -1.90
CA ARG A 111 8.62 1.05 -1.80
C ARG A 111 9.18 1.42 -0.41
N PRO A 112 10.01 0.56 0.23
CA PRO A 112 10.57 0.80 1.56
C PRO A 112 11.30 2.14 1.71
N CYS A 113 11.94 2.62 0.64
CA CYS A 113 12.61 3.92 0.62
C CYS A 113 11.69 5.09 0.99
N ASN A 114 10.39 5.00 0.72
CA ASN A 114 9.42 6.05 1.08
C ASN A 114 9.31 6.20 2.60
N ALA A 115 9.29 5.10 3.36
CA ALA A 115 9.22 5.16 4.82
C ALA A 115 10.50 5.75 5.42
N TRP A 116 11.66 5.41 4.87
CA TRP A 116 12.93 6.01 5.28
C TRP A 116 12.98 7.52 5.01
N ARG A 117 12.46 7.97 3.87
CA ARG A 117 12.36 9.41 3.55
C ARG A 117 11.46 10.15 4.54
N VAL A 118 10.32 9.56 4.91
CA VAL A 118 9.43 10.11 5.94
C VAL A 118 10.15 10.17 7.29
N GLN A 119 10.82 9.09 7.71
CA GLN A 119 11.57 9.07 8.98
C GLN A 119 12.63 10.17 9.06
N ARG A 120 13.39 10.37 7.96
CA ARG A 120 14.41 11.43 7.90
C ARG A 120 13.83 12.85 7.95
N THR A 121 12.56 13.00 7.59
CA THR A 121 11.88 14.30 7.54
C THR A 121 11.12 14.58 8.84
N CYS A 122 10.55 13.54 9.45
CA CYS A 122 9.82 13.59 10.71
C CYS A 122 10.77 13.37 11.89
N ALA A 123 11.44 14.44 12.33
CA ALA A 123 12.40 14.38 13.43
C ALA A 123 11.77 13.80 14.71
N GLY A 124 12.46 12.86 15.36
CA GLY A 124 11.97 12.15 16.55
C GLY A 124 11.16 10.88 16.26
N SER A 125 10.75 10.64 15.01
CA SER A 125 10.05 9.42 14.64
C SER A 125 10.91 8.15 14.78
N ARG A 126 10.24 7.00 14.91
CA ARG A 126 10.84 5.67 15.02
C ARG A 126 10.36 4.80 13.86
N LEU A 127 11.27 4.17 13.12
CA LEU A 127 10.93 3.26 12.01
C LEU A 127 11.36 1.84 12.35
N ALA A 128 10.40 0.93 12.30
CA ALA A 128 10.62 -0.51 12.44
C ALA A 128 10.46 -1.23 11.11
N TRP A 129 11.37 -2.17 10.83
CA TRP A 129 11.37 -2.95 9.59
C TRP A 129 10.80 -4.35 9.83
N ALA A 130 9.68 -4.64 9.19
CA ALA A 130 9.10 -5.98 9.14
C ALA A 130 9.87 -6.82 8.09
N THR A 131 10.83 -7.61 8.56
CA THR A 131 11.66 -8.49 7.73
C THR A 131 10.80 -9.48 6.96
N ARG A 132 11.04 -9.60 5.65
CA ARG A 132 10.28 -10.45 4.69
C ARG A 132 8.78 -10.13 4.56
N ALA A 133 8.29 -9.05 5.18
CA ALA A 133 6.90 -8.64 5.01
C ALA A 133 6.71 -7.76 3.77
N GLY A 134 5.59 -7.97 3.08
CA GLY A 134 5.14 -7.16 1.95
C GLY A 134 4.21 -6.00 2.36
N HIS A 135 3.21 -5.74 1.52
CA HIS A 135 2.18 -4.71 1.76
C HIS A 135 1.11 -5.14 2.78
N ASP A 136 0.93 -6.44 2.99
CA ASP A 136 -0.09 -7.00 3.86
C ASP A 136 0.17 -6.60 5.34
N PRO A 137 -0.75 -5.84 5.96
CA PRO A 137 -0.62 -5.45 7.36
C PRO A 137 -0.79 -6.63 8.32
N THR A 138 -1.41 -7.73 7.88
CA THR A 138 -1.68 -8.90 8.71
C THR A 138 -0.50 -9.87 8.81
N HIS A 139 0.52 -9.70 7.95
CA HIS A 139 1.74 -10.50 7.99
C HIS A 139 2.31 -10.56 9.42
N PRO A 140 2.72 -11.74 9.94
CA PRO A 140 3.09 -11.89 11.36
C PRO A 140 4.15 -10.91 11.86
N ALA A 141 5.16 -10.61 11.03
CA ALA A 141 6.18 -9.61 11.39
C ALA A 141 5.62 -8.18 11.50
N THR A 142 4.72 -7.80 10.59
CA THR A 142 4.07 -6.48 10.61
C THR A 142 3.11 -6.37 11.79
N SER A 143 2.25 -7.38 11.98
CA SER A 143 1.29 -7.46 13.08
C SER A 143 1.97 -7.39 14.46
N ARG A 144 3.10 -8.07 14.64
CA ARG A 144 3.88 -8.01 15.88
C ARG A 144 4.43 -6.61 16.16
N LEU A 145 4.98 -5.95 15.14
CA LEU A 145 5.52 -4.59 15.28
C LEU A 145 4.42 -3.56 15.54
N LEU A 146 3.27 -3.66 14.87
CA LEU A 146 2.12 -2.79 15.13
C LEU A 146 1.63 -2.95 16.57
N ARG A 147 1.49 -4.20 17.03
CA ARG A 147 1.09 -4.49 18.41
C ARG A 147 2.10 -3.92 19.42
N SER A 148 3.39 -4.21 19.27
CA SER A 148 4.40 -3.72 20.21
C SER A 148 4.54 -2.20 20.20
N ALA A 149 4.27 -1.54 19.07
CA ALA A 149 4.21 -0.08 19.00
C ALA A 149 3.06 0.45 19.85
N THR A 150 1.86 -0.13 19.70
CA THR A 150 0.69 0.28 20.48
C THR A 150 0.87 0.01 21.97
N GLU A 151 1.50 -1.09 22.36
CA GLU A 151 1.84 -1.41 23.76
C GLU A 151 2.85 -0.41 24.34
N ALA A 152 3.91 -0.07 23.58
CA ALA A 152 4.90 0.91 24.02
C ALA A 152 4.30 2.30 24.23
N PHE A 153 3.44 2.74 23.30
CA PHE A 153 2.73 4.00 23.43
C PHE A 153 1.76 4.00 24.60
N ALA A 154 1.01 2.92 24.83
CA ALA A 154 0.11 2.80 25.97
C ALA A 154 0.86 2.87 27.31
N ALA A 155 2.09 2.34 27.38
CA ALA A 155 2.88 2.33 28.61
C ALA A 155 3.60 3.66 28.90
N THR A 156 4.01 4.40 27.86
CA THR A 156 4.95 5.54 28.03
C THR A 156 4.52 6.82 27.32
N HIS A 157 3.41 6.80 26.57
CA HIS A 157 2.95 7.88 25.70
C HIS A 157 3.97 8.34 24.66
N ASP A 158 5.01 7.54 24.40
CA ASP A 158 5.99 7.76 23.36
C ASP A 158 6.49 6.45 22.72
N PHE A 159 7.46 6.57 21.79
CA PHE A 159 8.10 5.42 21.14
C PHE A 159 9.62 5.36 21.41
N SER A 160 10.12 6.14 22.37
CA SER A 160 11.55 6.22 22.70
C SER A 160 12.13 4.86 23.11
N ARG A 161 11.33 4.04 23.81
CA ARG A 161 11.66 2.70 24.29
C ARG A 161 11.14 1.57 23.40
N TRP A 162 10.47 1.89 22.29
CA TRP A 162 9.91 0.89 21.39
C TRP A 162 11.02 0.20 20.58
N ALA A 163 11.12 -1.12 20.70
CA ALA A 163 12.09 -1.92 19.96
C ALA A 163 11.72 -1.99 18.47
N THR A 164 12.50 -1.30 17.64
CA THR A 164 12.23 -1.13 16.19
C THR A 164 12.95 -2.14 15.30
N VAL A 165 14.02 -2.74 15.80
CA VAL A 165 14.62 -3.93 15.20
C VAL A 165 13.97 -5.09 15.94
N ALA A 166 13.30 -5.99 15.22
CA ALA A 166 13.01 -7.29 15.81
C ALA A 166 14.36 -7.90 16.18
N ASN A 167 14.74 -7.83 17.47
CA ASN A 167 15.78 -8.64 18.07
C ASN A 167 15.29 -10.10 17.96
N ALA A 168 15.34 -10.67 16.77
CA ALA A 168 15.05 -12.06 16.46
C ALA A 168 16.38 -12.83 16.34
N ALA A 169 17.25 -12.60 17.32
CA ALA A 169 18.48 -13.35 17.56
C ALA A 169 18.87 -13.23 19.05
N ALA A 170 17.96 -13.58 19.95
CA ALA A 170 18.27 -13.88 21.35
C ALA A 170 17.07 -14.57 21.99
N SER A 171 17.10 -15.91 21.92
CA SER A 171 16.61 -16.93 22.87
C SER A 171 16.27 -18.21 22.11
#